data_AF-A0A7X3HKU2-F1
#
_entry.id   AF-A0A7X3HKU2-F1
#
_cell.length_a   1.000
_cell.length_b   1.000
_cell.length_c   1.000
_cell.angle_alpha   90.00
_cell.angle_beta   90.00
_cell.angle_gamma   90.00
#
_symmetry.space_group_name_H-M   'P 1'
#
loop_
_entity.id
_entity.type
_entity.pdbx_description
1 polymer ?
#
loop_
_entity_poly.entity_id
_entity_poly.type
_entity_poly.pdbx_seq_one_letter_code
_entity_poly.pdbx_strand_id
1 'polypeptide(L)'
;MFRGNKDEVFVRQALEQADYACGRWIASQRHFDVDPTSLLEPLAKAAVVTAVAIYVETARLSQLEVQRALAIETVAQARALIDRLHPLAFGGGWYGGRALR
;
A
#
# COMPACT_ATOMS: atom_id res chain seq x y z
N MET A 1 10.95 30.85 11.41
CA MET A 1 9.49 30.68 11.56
C MET A 1 9.21 29.24 11.98
N PHE A 2 8.53 29.01 13.09
CA PHE A 2 8.19 27.66 13.59
C PHE A 2 6.99 27.12 12.80
N ARG A 3 7.15 25.98 12.09
CA ARG A 3 6.09 25.40 11.22
C ARG A 3 4.96 24.70 11.98
N GLY A 4 5.16 24.33 13.26
CA GLY A 4 4.19 23.51 13.99
C GLY A 4 3.98 22.15 13.32
N ASN A 5 2.73 21.66 13.32
CA ASN A 5 2.31 20.39 12.71
C ASN A 5 1.69 20.56 11.31
N LYS A 6 1.94 21.69 10.63
CA LYS A 6 1.29 22.00 9.34
C LYS A 6 1.45 20.90 8.29
N ASP A 7 2.63 20.30 8.21
CA ASP A 7 2.96 19.25 7.24
C ASP A 7 2.20 17.95 7.53
N GLU A 8 2.16 17.57 8.80
CA GLU A 8 1.38 16.43 9.28
C GLU A 8 -0.12 16.64 9.03
N VAL A 9 -0.64 17.83 9.36
CA VAL A 9 -2.05 18.18 9.15
C VAL A 9 -2.42 18.14 7.67
N PHE A 10 -1.54 18.63 6.77
CA PHE A 10 -1.77 18.57 5.33
C PHE A 10 -1.91 17.12 4.84
N VAL A 11 -0.97 16.24 5.23
CA VAL A 11 -0.99 14.82 4.82
C VAL A 11 -2.17 14.09 5.47
N ARG A 12 -2.40 14.31 6.76
CA ARG A 12 -3.51 13.69 7.49
C ARG A 12 -4.86 14.07 6.89
N GLN A 13 -5.10 15.35 6.59
CA GLN A 13 -6.36 15.79 5.99
C GLN A 13 -6.56 15.19 4.59
N ALA A 14 -5.50 15.07 3.78
CA ALA A 14 -5.59 14.43 2.48
C ALA A 14 -5.95 12.93 2.59
N LEU A 15 -5.34 12.21 3.54
CA LEU A 15 -5.63 10.80 3.80
C LEU A 15 -7.01 10.59 4.43
N GLU A 16 -7.46 11.48 5.32
CA GLU A 16 -8.83 11.48 5.88
C GLU A 16 -9.88 11.70 4.80
N GLN A 17 -9.65 12.60 3.84
CA GLN A 17 -10.53 12.80 2.68
C GLN A 17 -10.51 11.60 1.71
N ALA A 18 -9.38 10.89 1.65
CA ALA A 18 -9.21 9.70 0.84
C ALA A 18 -9.86 8.44 1.45
N ASP A 19 -10.79 8.58 2.41
CA ASP A 19 -11.63 7.57 3.09
C ASP A 19 -11.85 6.28 2.27
N TYR A 20 -12.04 5.12 2.94
CA TYR A 20 -12.06 3.73 2.43
C TYR A 20 -12.53 3.51 0.96
N ALA A 21 -13.49 4.29 0.44
CA ALA A 21 -13.94 4.28 -0.96
C ALA A 21 -13.09 5.11 -1.96
N CYS A 22 -12.48 6.23 -1.53
CA CYS A 22 -11.64 7.15 -2.30
C CYS A 22 -10.19 6.67 -2.45
N GLY A 23 -9.69 5.77 -1.60
CA GLY A 23 -8.43 5.07 -1.82
C GLY A 23 -8.36 4.38 -3.20
N ARG A 24 -9.52 4.01 -3.75
CA ARG A 24 -9.70 3.53 -5.13
C ARG A 24 -9.31 4.54 -6.21
N TRP A 25 -9.25 5.83 -5.92
CA TRP A 25 -8.84 6.82 -6.94
C TRP A 25 -7.32 6.88 -7.10
N ILE A 26 -6.58 6.77 -6.00
CA ILE A 26 -5.11 6.86 -6.00
C ILE A 26 -4.46 5.50 -6.31
N ALA A 27 -5.01 4.42 -5.76
CA ALA A 27 -4.61 3.04 -6.06
C ALA A 27 -5.69 2.32 -6.87
N SER A 28 -6.21 2.98 -7.91
CA SER A 28 -7.25 2.41 -8.77
C SER A 28 -6.81 1.11 -9.42
N GLN A 29 -7.68 0.10 -9.38
CA GLN A 29 -7.43 -1.21 -10.00
C GLN A 29 -7.02 -1.10 -11.49
N ARG A 30 -7.48 -0.05 -12.19
CA ARG A 30 -7.06 0.24 -13.58
C ARG A 30 -5.54 0.38 -13.77
N HIS A 31 -4.82 0.86 -12.74
CA HIS A 31 -3.36 1.01 -12.77
C HIS A 31 -2.64 -0.33 -12.64
N PHE A 32 -3.36 -1.36 -12.19
CA PHE A 32 -2.87 -2.72 -12.10
C PHE A 32 -3.39 -3.58 -13.26
N ASP A 33 -4.59 -3.32 -13.80
CA ASP A 33 -5.22 -4.07 -14.90
C ASP A 33 -4.63 -3.75 -16.30
N VAL A 34 -3.30 -3.68 -16.37
CA VAL A 34 -2.52 -3.55 -17.60
C VAL A 34 -1.55 -4.73 -17.72
N ASP A 35 -0.75 -4.74 -18.80
CA ASP A 35 0.25 -5.78 -19.00
C ASP A 35 1.20 -5.87 -17.79
N PRO A 36 1.44 -7.07 -17.20
CA PRO A 36 2.27 -7.21 -16.01
C PRO A 36 3.71 -6.70 -16.16
N THR A 37 4.24 -6.68 -17.39
CA THR A 37 5.59 -6.17 -17.70
C THR A 37 5.63 -4.65 -17.83
N SER A 38 4.47 -3.98 -17.90
CA SER A 38 4.38 -2.52 -17.94
C SER A 38 4.93 -1.90 -16.66
N LEU A 39 5.53 -0.71 -16.82
CA LEU A 39 5.94 0.11 -15.69
C LEU A 39 4.73 0.49 -14.84
N LEU A 40 4.89 0.42 -13.53
CA LEU A 40 3.89 0.88 -12.59
C LEU A 40 3.82 2.41 -12.62
N GLU A 41 2.63 2.96 -12.75
CA GLU A 41 2.45 4.41 -12.71
C GLU A 41 2.99 5.00 -11.39
N PRO A 42 3.67 6.16 -11.43
CA PRO A 42 4.25 6.77 -10.23
C PRO A 42 3.25 7.02 -9.10
N LEU A 43 2.01 7.40 -9.43
CA LEU A 43 0.94 7.61 -8.43
C LEU A 43 0.55 6.31 -7.73
N ALA A 44 0.41 5.22 -8.50
CA ALA A 44 0.14 3.90 -7.95
C ALA A 44 1.32 3.40 -7.10
N LYS A 45 2.57 3.65 -7.54
CA LYS A 45 3.77 3.32 -6.74
C LYS A 45 3.79 4.08 -5.41
N ALA A 46 3.53 5.39 -5.43
CA ALA A 46 3.48 6.19 -4.21
C ALA A 46 2.40 5.65 -3.24
N ALA A 47 1.22 5.32 -3.75
CA ALA A 47 0.15 4.73 -2.95
C ALA A 47 0.56 3.38 -2.32
N VAL A 48 1.19 2.50 -3.10
CA VAL A 48 1.71 1.21 -2.60
C VAL A 48 2.77 1.41 -1.52
N VAL A 49 3.72 2.32 -1.73
CA VAL A 49 4.77 2.63 -0.74
C VAL A 49 4.15 3.17 0.56
N THR A 50 3.20 4.10 0.46
CA THR A 50 2.50 4.64 1.63
C THR A 50 1.72 3.55 2.37
N ALA A 51 1.00 2.68 1.66
CA ALA A 51 0.28 1.57 2.27
C ALA A 51 1.22 0.60 3.00
N VAL A 52 2.35 0.24 2.36
CA VAL A 52 3.35 -0.64 2.99
C VAL A 52 3.96 0.00 4.23
N ALA A 53 4.30 1.29 4.19
CA ALA A 53 4.79 2.00 5.37
C ALA A 53 3.78 1.98 6.53
N ILE A 54 2.49 2.19 6.24
CA ILE A 54 1.43 2.08 7.24
C ILE A 54 1.36 0.67 7.83
N TYR A 55 1.40 -0.38 7.00
CA TYR A 55 1.34 -1.77 7.50
C TYR A 55 2.60 -2.20 8.25
N VAL A 56 3.77 -1.67 7.91
CA VAL A 56 5.00 -1.89 8.69
C VAL A 56 4.83 -1.39 10.11
N GLU A 57 4.28 -0.19 10.30
CA GLU A 57 4.04 0.38 11.63
C GLU A 57 2.86 -0.29 12.36
N THR A 58 1.75 -0.52 11.66
CA THR A 58 0.48 -0.99 12.29
C THR A 58 0.40 -2.50 12.46
N ALA A 59 0.94 -3.28 11.52
CA ALA A 59 0.95 -4.75 11.54
C ALA A 59 2.32 -5.33 11.93
N ARG A 60 3.27 -4.49 12.36
CA ARG A 60 4.63 -4.88 12.80
C ARG A 60 5.40 -5.68 11.74
N LEU A 61 5.21 -5.35 10.46
CA LEU A 61 5.98 -5.96 9.38
C LEU A 61 7.44 -5.45 9.39
N SER A 62 8.31 -6.12 8.65
CA SER A 62 9.71 -5.71 8.56
C SER A 62 9.87 -4.37 7.85
N GLN A 63 10.74 -3.49 8.35
CA GLN A 63 11.12 -2.25 7.65
C GLN A 63 11.75 -2.50 6.27
N LEU A 64 12.27 -3.71 6.01
CA LEU A 64 12.74 -4.13 4.68
C LEU A 64 11.62 -4.07 3.63
N GLU A 65 10.35 -4.17 4.04
CA GLU A 65 9.21 -4.12 3.14
C GLU A 65 9.02 -2.75 2.50
N VAL A 66 9.35 -1.67 3.22
CA VAL A 66 9.36 -0.32 2.63
C VAL A 66 10.41 -0.22 1.52
N GLN A 67 11.60 -0.78 1.74
CA GLN A 67 12.66 -0.80 0.72
C GLN A 67 12.26 -1.61 -0.51
N ARG A 68 11.59 -2.75 -0.31
CA ARG A 68 11.03 -3.56 -1.40
C ARG A 68 9.94 -2.81 -2.17
N ALA A 69 9.08 -2.05 -1.49
CA ALA A 69 8.08 -1.22 -2.14
C ALA A 69 8.70 -0.09 -2.97
N LEU A 70 9.74 0.57 -2.44
CA LEU A 70 10.49 1.61 -3.15
C LEU A 70 11.20 1.08 -4.41
N ALA A 71 11.59 -0.19 -4.42
CA ALA A 71 12.25 -0.84 -5.56
C ALA A 71 11.30 -1.37 -6.64
N ILE A 72 9.97 -1.28 -6.47
CA ILE A 72 9.01 -1.70 -7.51
C ILE A 72 9.17 -0.84 -8.77
N GLU A 73 9.25 -1.47 -9.93
CA GLU A 73 9.25 -0.82 -11.24
C GLU A 73 8.04 -1.23 -12.08
N THR A 74 7.60 -2.48 -12.00
CA THR A 74 6.53 -3.02 -12.85
C THR A 74 5.26 -3.38 -12.10
N VAL A 75 4.17 -3.50 -12.84
CA VAL A 75 2.87 -3.94 -12.32
C VAL A 75 2.93 -5.35 -11.73
N ALA A 76 3.68 -6.27 -12.35
CA ALA A 76 3.89 -7.62 -11.82
C ALA A 76 4.56 -7.61 -10.44
N GLN A 77 5.60 -6.78 -10.27
CA GLN A 77 6.31 -6.65 -9.00
C GLN A 77 5.39 -6.07 -7.91
N ALA A 78 4.57 -5.08 -8.28
CA ALA A 78 3.59 -4.50 -7.38
C ALA A 78 2.57 -5.52 -6.87
N ARG A 79 1.97 -6.29 -7.80
CA ARG A 79 1.01 -7.36 -7.49
C ARG A 79 1.65 -8.43 -6.59
N ALA A 80 2.84 -8.90 -6.94
CA ALA A 80 3.57 -9.89 -6.15
C ALA A 80 3.88 -9.41 -4.72
N LEU A 81 4.21 -8.12 -4.56
CA LEU A 81 4.40 -7.53 -3.23
C LEU A 81 3.09 -7.52 -2.43
N ILE A 82 2.01 -7.02 -3.06
CA ILE A 82 0.68 -6.94 -2.44
C ILE A 82 0.20 -8.32 -2.01
N ASP A 83 0.23 -9.31 -2.90
CA ASP A 83 -0.24 -10.67 -2.63
C ASP A 83 0.51 -11.30 -1.44
N ARG A 84 1.81 -11.03 -1.31
CA ARG A 84 2.62 -11.53 -0.19
C ARG A 84 2.31 -10.82 1.14
N LEU A 85 2.11 -9.51 1.12
CA LEU A 85 1.92 -8.71 2.34
C LEU A 85 0.47 -8.70 2.83
N HIS A 86 -0.50 -8.81 1.92
CA HIS A 86 -1.92 -8.78 2.24
C HIS A 86 -2.32 -9.75 3.37
N PRO A 87 -1.99 -11.07 3.34
CA PRO A 87 -2.36 -11.97 4.43
C PRO A 87 -1.68 -11.64 5.77
N LEU A 88 -0.51 -11.00 5.74
CA LEU A 88 0.23 -10.59 6.94
C LEU A 88 -0.34 -9.32 7.56
N ALA A 89 -0.78 -8.38 6.73
CA ALA A 89 -1.37 -7.12 7.15
C ALA A 89 -2.78 -7.29 7.77
N PHE A 90 -3.54 -8.30 7.31
CA PHE A 90 -4.94 -8.49 7.70
C PHE A 90 -5.20 -9.76 8.52
N GLY A 91 -4.19 -10.59 8.78
CA GLY A 91 -4.37 -11.94 9.32
C GLY A 91 -5.07 -12.87 8.32
N GLY A 92 -4.77 -14.17 8.35
CA GLY A 92 -5.23 -15.15 7.35
C GLY A 92 -6.74 -15.42 7.34
N GLY A 93 -7.56 -14.46 6.91
CA GLY A 93 -9.02 -14.51 7.08
C GLY A 93 -9.86 -13.91 5.96
N TRP A 94 -9.33 -13.71 4.75
CA TRP A 94 -10.18 -13.39 3.58
C TRP A 94 -10.60 -14.62 2.77
N TYR A 95 -9.94 -15.77 2.96
CA TYR A 95 -10.44 -17.07 2.50
C TYR A 95 -10.83 -17.89 3.71
N GLY A 96 -12.11 -18.25 3.80
CA GLY A 96 -12.71 -18.90 4.96
C GLY A 96 -11.99 -20.17 5.40
N GLY A 97 -12.00 -20.37 6.72
CA GLY A 97 -12.00 -21.68 7.38
C GLY A 97 -10.98 -22.71 6.89
N ARG A 98 -9.84 -22.77 7.57
CA ARG A 98 -9.41 -24.01 8.25
C ARG A 98 -8.26 -23.69 9.19
N ALA A 99 -8.58 -23.66 10.47
CA ALA A 99 -7.66 -24.19 11.47
C ALA A 99 -7.38 -25.64 11.08
N LEU A 100 -6.14 -25.93 10.69
CA LEU A 100 -5.62 -27.28 10.79
C LEU A 100 -4.36 -27.22 11.66
N ARG A 101 -4.45 -28.09 12.66
CA ARG A 101 -3.58 -28.33 13.81
C ARG A 101 -2.13 -28.55 13.44
#